data_AF-X1H499-F1
#
_entry.id   AF-X1H499-F1
#
_cell.length_a   1.000
_cell.length_b   1.000
_cell.length_c   1.000
_cell.angle_alpha   90.00
_cell.angle_beta   90.00
_cell.angle_gamma   90.00
#
_symmetry.space_group_name_H-M   'P 1'
#
loop_
_entity.id
_entity.type
_entity.pdbx_description
1 polymer ?
#
loop_
_entity_poly.entity_id
_entity_poly.type
_entity_poly.pdbx_seq_one_letter_code
_entity_poly.pdbx_strand_id
1 'polypeptide(L)'
;NGDGTFGPADPNFSYCDIRGCGGSPDRGGVWDSNFGTDLGGNIDSSPLFTDANSPAGLDGVFGTFDDGLRVLACSPCVDVADGNAAPETDIAGRARIDVFYADNNGVGAPDYADIGAYESLTLWFVDANVTGGDNNGTSWDDAFAYLQDALDYNDVNSGDEIWVAEGIYYPDQNSTHPNGTGLSEESFQLIEGVTVRGGFANTSRHQRGWAAHELLIHETILSGDINDPNDPYDNSYHVVKSADGAVLECFTITGGYADGSGADSNGGGIY
;
A
#
# COMPACT_ATOMS: atom_id res chain seq x y z
N ASN A 1 -7.07 34.69 -49.10
CA ASN A 1 -5.91 34.62 -48.18
C ASN A 1 -6.27 35.34 -46.90
N GLY A 2 -7.06 34.70 -46.03
CA GLY A 2 -7.16 35.13 -44.65
C GLY A 2 -6.16 34.31 -43.89
N ASP A 3 -5.02 34.91 -43.52
CA ASP A 3 -4.22 34.31 -42.46
C ASP A 3 -5.01 34.50 -41.17
N GLY A 4 -5.57 33.40 -40.68
CA GLY A 4 -6.06 33.31 -39.32
C GLY A 4 -4.87 32.93 -38.47
N THR A 5 -4.02 33.90 -38.14
CA THR A 5 -3.06 33.75 -37.06
C THR A 5 -3.88 33.62 -35.77
N PHE A 6 -4.11 32.38 -35.33
CA PHE A 6 -4.56 32.13 -33.96
C PHE A 6 -3.53 32.81 -33.05
N GLY A 7 -3.97 33.77 -32.22
CA GLY A 7 -3.11 34.38 -31.21
C GLY A 7 -2.46 33.31 -30.33
N PRO A 8 -1.32 33.60 -29.66
CA PRO A 8 -0.71 32.64 -28.76
C PRO A 8 -1.75 32.19 -27.73
N ALA A 9 -1.86 30.88 -27.53
CA ALA A 9 -2.69 30.34 -26.47
C ALA A 9 -2.12 30.80 -25.11
N ASP A 10 -2.99 31.23 -24.20
CA ASP A 10 -2.65 31.58 -22.83
C ASP A 10 -3.36 30.58 -21.90
N PRO A 11 -2.78 29.38 -21.70
CA PRO A 11 -3.37 28.37 -20.84
C PRO A 11 -3.26 28.78 -19.36
N ASN A 12 -4.24 28.33 -18.57
CA ASN A 12 -4.22 28.48 -17.12
C ASN A 12 -3.83 27.15 -16.48
N PHE A 13 -2.94 27.18 -15.48
CA PHE A 13 -2.51 25.99 -14.75
C PHE A 13 -2.69 26.17 -13.25
N SER A 14 -3.22 25.14 -12.59
CA SER A 14 -3.27 25.02 -11.14
C SER A 14 -3.03 23.57 -10.75
N TYR A 15 -2.31 23.33 -9.65
CA TYR A 15 -2.09 21.99 -9.10
C TYR A 15 -1.53 20.99 -10.14
N CYS A 16 -0.59 21.44 -10.97
CA CYS A 16 0.12 20.61 -11.95
C CYS A 16 1.60 20.45 -11.58
N ASP A 17 2.21 19.30 -11.89
CA ASP A 17 3.67 19.17 -11.95
C ASP A 17 4.17 19.39 -13.38
N ILE A 18 4.81 20.54 -13.61
CA ILE A 18 5.20 20.98 -14.96
C ILE A 18 6.69 21.27 -14.97
N ARG A 19 7.44 20.36 -15.60
CA ARG A 19 8.88 20.51 -15.74
C ARG A 19 9.27 21.83 -16.39
N GLY A 20 10.10 22.61 -15.70
CA GLY A 20 10.65 23.89 -16.15
C GLY A 20 9.75 25.10 -15.91
N CYS A 21 8.56 24.94 -15.32
CA CYS A 21 7.67 26.07 -15.03
C CYS A 21 8.14 26.93 -13.84
N GLY A 22 9.10 26.46 -13.06
CA GLY A 22 9.61 27.15 -11.87
C GLY A 22 8.72 27.04 -10.63
N GLY A 23 7.55 26.43 -10.72
CA GLY A 23 6.57 26.25 -9.64
C GLY A 23 5.84 27.54 -9.24
N SER A 24 4.69 27.39 -8.59
CA SER A 24 3.90 28.53 -8.10
C SER A 24 4.54 29.18 -6.86
N PRO A 25 4.39 30.50 -6.64
CA PRO A 25 4.94 31.19 -5.47
C PRO A 25 4.46 30.67 -4.11
N ASP A 26 3.21 30.20 -4.03
CA ASP A 26 2.63 29.56 -2.84
C ASP A 26 3.25 28.18 -2.54
N ARG A 27 3.94 27.58 -3.51
CA ARG A 27 4.77 26.38 -3.37
C ARG A 27 6.27 26.69 -3.25
N GLY A 28 6.63 27.96 -3.04
CA GLY A 28 8.03 28.41 -2.95
C GLY A 28 8.75 28.56 -4.28
N GLY A 29 8.03 28.50 -5.40
CA GLY A 29 8.55 28.63 -6.75
C GLY A 29 8.60 30.07 -7.29
N VAL A 30 9.08 30.19 -8.52
CA VAL A 30 9.03 31.43 -9.31
C VAL A 30 8.52 31.08 -10.71
N TRP A 31 7.22 31.27 -10.92
CA TRP A 31 6.54 30.87 -12.15
C TRP A 31 7.13 31.52 -13.40
N ASP A 32 7.43 30.71 -14.41
CA ASP A 32 7.78 31.17 -15.76
C ASP A 32 6.51 31.47 -16.58
N SER A 33 6.24 32.76 -16.77
CA SER A 33 5.12 33.27 -17.57
C SER A 33 5.10 32.78 -19.03
N ASN A 34 6.19 32.19 -19.56
CA ASN A 34 6.19 31.57 -20.88
C ASN A 34 5.29 30.32 -20.95
N PHE A 35 4.98 29.69 -19.80
CA PHE A 35 4.08 28.55 -19.74
C PHE A 35 2.61 28.95 -19.80
N GLY A 36 2.25 30.14 -19.31
CA GLY A 36 0.88 30.64 -19.25
C GLY A 36 0.58 31.33 -17.92
N THR A 37 -0.68 31.31 -17.51
CA THR A 37 -1.15 31.91 -16.26
C THR A 37 -1.10 30.91 -15.10
N ASP A 38 -0.40 31.29 -14.04
CA ASP A 38 -0.36 30.57 -12.76
C ASP A 38 -1.61 30.87 -11.93
N LEU A 39 -2.37 29.83 -11.60
CA LEU A 39 -3.51 29.90 -10.68
C LEU A 39 -3.19 29.31 -9.29
N GLY A 40 -1.93 28.95 -9.02
CA GLY A 40 -1.46 28.44 -7.73
C GLY A 40 -1.30 26.93 -7.67
N GLY A 41 -0.56 26.46 -6.66
CA GLY A 41 -0.39 25.03 -6.37
C GLY A 41 0.47 24.23 -7.38
N ASN A 42 0.99 24.84 -8.44
CA ASN A 42 1.84 24.14 -9.41
C ASN A 42 3.24 23.90 -8.83
N ILE A 43 3.81 22.75 -9.19
CA ILE A 43 5.17 22.35 -8.81
C ILE A 43 6.02 22.12 -10.07
N ASP A 44 7.33 22.24 -9.91
CA ASP A 44 8.33 21.91 -10.94
C ASP A 44 9.33 20.97 -10.30
N SER A 45 8.99 19.69 -10.28
CA SER A 45 9.80 18.69 -9.61
C SER A 45 9.81 17.36 -10.37
N SER A 46 10.59 16.42 -9.87
CA SER A 46 10.54 15.06 -10.41
C SER A 46 9.33 14.35 -9.80
N PRO A 47 8.42 13.77 -10.58
CA PRO A 47 7.28 13.02 -10.05
C PRO A 47 7.65 11.75 -9.27
N LEU A 48 8.91 11.30 -9.36
CA LEU A 48 9.42 10.09 -8.70
C LEU A 48 8.50 8.87 -8.95
N PHE A 49 8.33 8.49 -10.22
CA PHE A 49 7.56 7.31 -10.60
C PHE A 49 8.24 6.00 -10.16
N THR A 50 7.44 4.98 -9.87
CA THR A 50 7.89 3.62 -9.53
C THR A 50 8.82 3.04 -10.59
N ASP A 51 8.42 3.08 -11.86
CA ASP A 51 9.29 2.75 -13.00
C ASP A 51 8.84 3.48 -14.27
N ALA A 52 9.36 4.69 -14.47
CA ALA A 52 9.07 5.48 -15.67
C ALA A 52 9.51 4.80 -16.99
N ASN A 53 10.39 3.78 -16.94
CA ASN A 53 10.83 3.06 -18.13
C ASN A 53 9.90 1.88 -18.49
N SER A 54 8.99 1.50 -17.58
CA SER A 54 7.96 0.49 -17.81
C SER A 54 6.56 1.03 -17.45
N PRO A 55 6.03 2.01 -18.22
CA PRO A 55 4.82 2.74 -17.83
C PRO A 55 3.58 1.89 -17.60
N ALA A 56 3.39 0.86 -18.43
CA ALA A 56 2.25 -0.06 -18.38
C ALA A 56 2.61 -1.40 -17.72
N GLY A 57 3.68 -1.42 -16.92
CA GLY A 57 4.12 -2.64 -16.24
C GLY A 57 4.62 -3.77 -17.14
N LEU A 58 4.69 -4.96 -16.55
CA LEU A 58 5.07 -6.22 -17.17
C LEU A 58 3.98 -6.77 -18.10
N ASP A 59 2.71 -6.52 -17.79
CA ASP A 59 1.58 -7.00 -18.59
C ASP A 59 1.30 -6.14 -19.83
N GLY A 60 1.81 -4.89 -19.84
CA GLY A 60 1.68 -3.95 -20.95
C GLY A 60 0.31 -3.31 -21.06
N VAL A 61 -0.52 -3.35 -20.01
CA VAL A 61 -1.89 -2.82 -19.95
C VAL A 61 -1.95 -1.73 -18.89
N PHE A 62 -2.34 -0.51 -19.27
CA PHE A 62 -2.56 0.55 -18.29
C PHE A 62 -3.81 0.30 -17.44
N GLY A 63 -3.79 0.82 -16.22
CA GLY A 63 -4.84 0.67 -15.21
C GLY A 63 -4.66 -0.58 -14.35
N THR A 64 -3.48 -1.19 -14.36
CA THR A 64 -3.16 -2.42 -13.61
C THR A 64 -2.16 -2.13 -12.49
N PHE A 65 -1.93 -3.13 -11.63
CA PHE A 65 -1.11 -2.94 -10.45
C PHE A 65 0.37 -2.69 -10.77
N ASP A 66 0.89 -3.30 -11.84
CA ASP A 66 2.30 -3.25 -12.22
C ASP A 66 2.69 -1.98 -13.00
N ASP A 67 1.76 -1.06 -13.18
CA ASP A 67 2.00 0.22 -13.85
C ASP A 67 3.10 1.04 -13.18
N GLY A 68 4.13 1.37 -13.99
CA GLY A 68 5.29 2.12 -13.53
C GLY A 68 5.05 3.61 -13.33
N LEU A 69 3.91 4.16 -13.76
CA LEU A 69 3.57 5.59 -13.65
C LEU A 69 2.91 6.00 -12.33
N ARG A 70 2.78 5.07 -11.37
CA ARG A 70 2.43 5.44 -10.01
C ARG A 70 3.56 6.26 -9.38
N VAL A 71 3.22 7.31 -8.65
CA VAL A 71 4.22 8.09 -7.90
C VAL A 71 4.61 7.32 -6.65
N LEU A 72 5.90 7.37 -6.28
CA LEU A 72 6.38 6.86 -5.01
C LEU A 72 5.80 7.72 -3.88
N ALA A 73 5.60 7.13 -2.71
CA ALA A 73 4.96 7.83 -1.59
C ALA A 73 5.76 9.02 -1.02
N CYS A 74 7.05 9.14 -1.34
CA CYS A 74 7.86 10.32 -1.03
C CYS A 74 7.93 11.34 -2.18
N SER A 75 7.09 11.18 -3.19
CA SER A 75 7.01 12.08 -4.33
C SER A 75 6.50 13.46 -3.91
N PRO A 76 7.02 14.55 -4.49
CA PRO A 76 6.44 15.87 -4.32
C PRO A 76 5.03 16.02 -4.93
N CYS A 77 4.57 15.00 -5.68
CA CYS A 77 3.23 14.94 -6.24
C CYS A 77 2.19 14.32 -5.29
N VAL A 78 2.63 13.75 -4.16
CA VAL A 78 1.72 13.12 -3.18
C VAL A 78 1.00 14.19 -2.36
N ASP A 79 -0.31 14.03 -2.17
CA ASP A 79 -1.18 14.87 -1.34
C ASP A 79 -1.08 16.38 -1.62
N VAL A 80 -0.92 16.76 -2.89
CA VAL A 80 -0.76 18.17 -3.30
C VAL A 80 -1.75 18.65 -4.34
N ALA A 81 -2.67 17.80 -4.82
CA ALA A 81 -3.65 18.18 -5.85
C ALA A 81 -4.85 18.96 -5.29
N ASP A 82 -5.73 19.41 -6.19
CA ASP A 82 -7.07 19.91 -5.86
C ASP A 82 -8.08 18.75 -5.96
N GLY A 83 -8.53 18.23 -4.83
CA GLY A 83 -9.49 17.12 -4.79
C GLY A 83 -10.86 17.46 -5.35
N ASN A 84 -11.24 18.74 -5.48
CA ASN A 84 -12.49 19.09 -6.19
C ASN A 84 -12.37 18.91 -7.70
N ALA A 85 -11.14 18.96 -8.22
CA ALA A 85 -10.84 18.74 -9.63
C ALA A 85 -10.45 17.29 -9.93
N ALA A 86 -9.99 16.55 -8.90
CA ALA A 86 -9.68 15.14 -9.01
C ALA A 86 -10.95 14.28 -9.23
N PRO A 87 -10.92 13.29 -10.14
CA PRO A 87 -11.96 12.27 -10.18
C PRO A 87 -12.01 11.46 -8.88
N GLU A 88 -13.18 10.90 -8.54
CA GLU A 88 -13.39 10.08 -7.32
C GLU A 88 -12.43 8.90 -7.21
N THR A 89 -12.00 8.35 -8.34
CA THR A 89 -11.01 7.28 -8.42
C THR A 89 -9.86 7.64 -9.35
N ASP A 90 -8.74 6.97 -9.18
CA ASP A 90 -7.62 7.00 -10.12
C ASP A 90 -7.93 6.22 -11.42
N ILE A 91 -6.97 6.15 -12.34
CA ILE A 91 -7.13 5.44 -13.62
C ILE A 91 -7.24 3.91 -13.48
N ALA A 92 -6.81 3.35 -12.34
CA ALA A 92 -6.97 1.94 -12.00
C ALA A 92 -8.29 1.66 -11.25
N GLY A 93 -9.10 2.69 -10.99
CA GLY A 93 -10.35 2.57 -10.25
C GLY A 93 -10.19 2.56 -8.72
N ARG A 94 -9.00 2.91 -8.20
CA ARG A 94 -8.77 3.05 -6.76
C ARG A 94 -9.39 4.35 -6.27
N ALA A 95 -10.07 4.30 -5.12
CA ALA A 95 -10.50 5.53 -4.44
C ALA A 95 -9.27 6.38 -4.08
N ARG A 96 -9.49 7.69 -3.89
CA ARG A 96 -8.46 8.55 -3.29
C ARG A 96 -8.20 8.12 -1.85
N ILE A 97 -6.94 7.94 -1.48
CA ILE A 97 -6.53 7.45 -0.16
C ILE A 97 -5.39 8.33 0.35
N ASP A 98 -5.49 8.72 1.61
CA ASP A 98 -4.47 9.53 2.29
C ASP A 98 -3.20 8.71 2.53
N VAL A 99 -2.06 9.25 2.12
CA VAL A 99 -0.75 8.73 2.50
C VAL A 99 -0.35 9.32 3.84
N PHE A 100 -0.76 8.69 4.93
CA PHE A 100 -0.66 9.22 6.30
C PHE A 100 0.72 9.74 6.80
N TYR A 101 1.81 9.43 6.09
CA TYR A 101 3.16 9.90 6.39
C TYR A 101 3.65 11.04 5.48
N ALA A 102 2.84 11.45 4.51
CA ALA A 102 2.99 12.68 3.75
C ALA A 102 2.10 13.77 4.35
N ASP A 103 2.51 15.03 4.13
CA ASP A 103 1.74 16.18 4.62
C ASP A 103 0.67 16.53 3.58
N ASN A 104 -0.61 16.56 4.01
CA ASN A 104 -1.74 16.97 3.17
C ASN A 104 -1.64 18.45 2.82
N ASN A 105 -0.99 18.73 1.70
CA ASN A 105 -0.69 20.06 1.20
C ASN A 105 -1.59 20.43 0.02
N GLY A 106 -2.53 19.56 -0.36
CA GLY A 106 -3.53 19.80 -1.38
C GLY A 106 -4.63 20.73 -0.90
N VAL A 107 -5.68 20.83 -1.70
CA VAL A 107 -6.90 21.56 -1.34
C VAL A 107 -8.14 20.78 -1.77
N GLY A 108 -9.29 21.20 -1.27
CA GLY A 108 -10.56 20.60 -1.65
C GLY A 108 -10.94 19.41 -0.78
N ALA A 109 -11.79 18.55 -1.33
CA ALA A 109 -12.27 17.35 -0.64
C ALA A 109 -12.18 16.15 -1.60
N PRO A 110 -11.16 15.27 -1.45
CA PRO A 110 -10.16 15.25 -0.39
C PRO A 110 -9.00 16.26 -0.58
N ASP A 111 -8.27 16.60 0.48
CA ASP A 111 -7.05 17.42 0.43
C ASP A 111 -5.75 16.58 0.30
N TYR A 112 -5.90 15.26 0.24
CA TYR A 112 -4.85 14.25 0.03
C TYR A 112 -4.88 13.63 -1.37
N ALA A 113 -5.46 14.31 -2.37
CA ALA A 113 -5.39 13.79 -3.74
C ALA A 113 -3.97 13.99 -4.32
N ASP A 114 -3.49 12.99 -5.06
CA ASP A 114 -2.20 13.05 -5.75
C ASP A 114 -2.27 13.79 -7.09
N ILE A 115 -1.19 14.49 -7.44
CA ILE A 115 -0.99 14.96 -8.82
C ILE A 115 -0.53 13.76 -9.66
N GLY A 116 -1.44 13.22 -10.47
CA GLY A 116 -1.11 12.10 -11.34
C GLY A 116 -2.34 11.36 -11.84
N ALA A 117 -2.10 10.34 -12.67
CA ALA A 117 -3.16 9.46 -13.15
C ALA A 117 -3.49 8.33 -12.16
N TYR A 118 -2.52 7.97 -11.32
CA TYR A 118 -2.60 6.89 -10.34
C TYR A 118 -2.55 7.49 -8.94
N GLU A 119 -3.31 6.91 -8.03
CA GLU A 119 -3.10 7.13 -6.61
C GLU A 119 -1.84 6.37 -6.17
N SER A 120 -1.09 6.97 -5.26
CA SER A 120 0.10 6.38 -4.67
C SER A 120 -0.22 5.16 -3.81
N LEU A 121 0.82 4.40 -3.51
CA LEU A 121 0.76 3.21 -2.66
C LEU A 121 0.55 3.59 -1.21
N THR A 122 -0.42 2.96 -0.54
CA THR A 122 -0.47 2.99 0.93
C THR A 122 0.33 1.83 1.49
N LEU A 123 1.19 2.14 2.46
CA LEU A 123 2.01 1.19 3.16
C LEU A 123 1.45 0.99 4.57
N TRP A 124 1.08 -0.25 4.87
CA TRP A 124 0.52 -0.67 6.14
C TRP A 124 1.55 -1.46 6.95
N PHE A 125 1.56 -1.27 8.27
CA PHE A 125 2.53 -1.89 9.18
C PHE A 125 1.84 -2.82 10.16
N VAL A 126 2.44 -3.99 10.38
CA VAL A 126 2.00 -5.00 11.34
C VAL A 126 3.16 -5.39 12.24
N ASP A 127 3.00 -5.31 13.55
CA ASP A 127 4.01 -5.71 14.54
C ASP A 127 3.34 -6.30 15.79
N ALA A 128 3.48 -7.61 15.98
CA ALA A 128 2.96 -8.31 17.17
C ALA A 128 3.54 -7.80 18.51
N ASN A 129 4.65 -7.07 18.48
CA ASN A 129 5.31 -6.52 19.66
C ASN A 129 5.01 -5.02 19.87
N VAL A 130 4.18 -4.39 19.03
CA VAL A 130 3.82 -2.98 19.20
C VAL A 130 3.16 -2.76 20.56
N THR A 131 3.68 -1.80 21.33
CA THR A 131 3.11 -1.44 22.64
C THR A 131 2.66 0.01 22.63
N GLY A 132 1.37 0.24 22.37
CA GLY A 132 0.79 1.57 22.30
C GLY A 132 0.48 1.99 20.87
N GLY A 133 0.43 3.30 20.61
CA GLY A 133 0.01 3.84 19.32
C GLY A 133 -1.50 3.78 19.10
N ASP A 134 -1.92 4.25 17.93
CA ASP A 134 -3.33 4.24 17.53
C ASP A 134 -3.78 2.89 16.94
N ASN A 135 -2.85 1.95 16.72
CA ASN A 135 -3.09 0.61 16.17
C ASN A 135 -3.89 0.66 14.85
N ASN A 136 -3.48 1.58 13.97
CA ASN A 136 -4.13 1.90 12.70
C ASN A 136 -3.29 1.52 11.47
N GLY A 137 -2.10 0.94 11.69
CA GLY A 137 -1.22 0.45 10.64
C GLY A 137 -0.48 1.52 9.85
N THR A 138 -0.53 2.80 10.23
CA THR A 138 0.04 3.90 9.42
C THR A 138 1.53 4.11 9.60
N SER A 139 2.11 3.54 10.66
CA SER A 139 3.54 3.61 10.97
C SER A 139 3.96 2.38 11.79
N TRP A 140 5.27 2.18 12.02
CA TRP A 140 5.71 1.17 12.98
C TRP A 140 5.27 1.47 14.43
N ASP A 141 5.15 2.75 14.79
CA ASP A 141 4.71 3.17 16.13
C ASP A 141 3.20 2.99 16.31
N ASP A 142 2.43 3.01 15.22
CA ASP A 142 0.98 2.85 15.17
C ASP A 142 0.55 1.56 14.45
N ALA A 143 1.47 0.58 14.32
CA ALA A 143 1.26 -0.65 13.57
C ALA A 143 0.05 -1.44 14.10
N PHE A 144 -0.57 -2.24 13.24
CA PHE A 144 -1.52 -3.25 13.68
C PHE A 144 -0.79 -4.30 14.52
N ALA A 145 -1.31 -4.63 15.70
CA ALA A 145 -0.73 -5.68 16.54
C ALA A 145 -0.98 -7.10 15.96
N TYR A 146 -1.99 -7.25 15.12
CA TYR A 146 -2.39 -8.52 14.53
C TYR A 146 -2.47 -8.41 13.01
N LEU A 147 -1.91 -9.40 12.30
CA LEU A 147 -1.98 -9.44 10.84
C LEU A 147 -3.44 -9.58 10.34
N GLN A 148 -4.29 -10.26 11.10
CA GLN A 148 -5.71 -10.40 10.76
C GLN A 148 -6.43 -9.05 10.74
N ASP A 149 -6.12 -8.14 11.68
CA ASP A 149 -6.71 -6.78 11.68
C ASP A 149 -6.33 -6.01 10.41
N ALA A 150 -5.09 -6.15 9.92
CA ALA A 150 -4.64 -5.51 8.69
C ALA A 150 -5.31 -6.10 7.44
N LEU A 151 -5.46 -7.43 7.38
CA LEU A 151 -6.13 -8.11 6.27
C LEU A 151 -7.65 -7.83 6.22
N ASP A 152 -8.25 -7.45 7.34
CA ASP A 152 -9.67 -7.09 7.44
C ASP A 152 -9.91 -5.56 7.37
N TYR A 153 -8.86 -4.76 7.24
CA TYR A 153 -8.97 -3.30 7.25
C TYR A 153 -9.46 -2.75 5.91
N ASN A 154 -10.56 -1.98 5.92
CA ASN A 154 -11.26 -1.54 4.71
C ASN A 154 -10.44 -0.63 3.78
N ASP A 155 -9.43 0.06 4.30
CA ASP A 155 -8.60 0.94 3.47
C ASP A 155 -7.40 0.20 2.86
N VAL A 156 -7.16 -1.07 3.23
CA VAL A 156 -6.18 -1.91 2.55
C VAL A 156 -6.78 -2.40 1.24
N ASN A 157 -6.30 -1.84 0.14
CA ASN A 157 -6.86 -2.06 -1.19
C ASN A 157 -5.85 -2.70 -2.12
N SER A 158 -6.37 -3.27 -3.22
CA SER A 158 -5.54 -3.86 -4.26
C SER A 158 -4.38 -2.94 -4.63
N GLY A 159 -3.17 -3.46 -4.58
CA GLY A 159 -1.93 -2.74 -4.83
C GLY A 159 -1.24 -2.20 -3.60
N ASP A 160 -1.87 -2.11 -2.44
CA ASP A 160 -1.18 -1.73 -1.22
C ASP A 160 -0.12 -2.76 -0.81
N GLU A 161 0.78 -2.33 0.07
CA GLU A 161 1.70 -3.23 0.74
C GLU A 161 1.40 -3.31 2.23
N ILE A 162 1.43 -4.53 2.79
CA ILE A 162 1.46 -4.79 4.23
C ILE A 162 2.86 -5.28 4.60
N TRP A 163 3.58 -4.51 5.41
CA TRP A 163 4.89 -4.90 5.95
C TRP A 163 4.73 -5.46 7.36
N VAL A 164 5.18 -6.69 7.55
CA VAL A 164 4.99 -7.46 8.78
C VAL A 164 6.34 -7.67 9.47
N ALA A 165 6.43 -7.22 10.72
CA ALA A 165 7.61 -7.43 11.55
C ALA A 165 7.85 -8.92 11.86
N GLU A 166 9.05 -9.25 12.32
CA GLU A 166 9.41 -10.56 12.82
C GLU A 166 8.47 -11.00 13.95
N GLY A 167 8.22 -12.30 14.05
CA GLY A 167 7.31 -12.84 15.04
C GLY A 167 6.44 -13.96 14.50
N ILE A 168 5.55 -14.44 15.35
CA ILE A 168 4.59 -15.49 15.02
C ILE A 168 3.20 -14.87 15.03
N TYR A 169 2.49 -15.02 13.92
CA TYR A 169 1.14 -14.52 13.74
C TYR A 169 0.20 -15.71 13.56
N TYR A 170 -0.96 -15.64 14.22
CA TYR A 170 -1.99 -16.66 14.20
C TYR A 170 -3.26 -16.11 13.55
N PRO A 171 -3.91 -16.86 12.64
CA PRO A 171 -5.05 -16.36 11.89
C PRO A 171 -6.30 -16.16 12.76
N ASP A 172 -6.36 -16.82 13.93
CA ASP A 172 -7.48 -16.69 14.85
C ASP A 172 -7.33 -15.52 15.85
N GLN A 173 -6.22 -14.77 15.77
CA GLN A 173 -5.93 -13.63 16.65
C GLN A 173 -6.17 -12.29 15.96
N ASN A 174 -6.92 -11.43 16.63
CA ASN A 174 -7.16 -10.04 16.24
C ASN A 174 -7.41 -9.16 17.48
N SER A 175 -7.57 -7.85 17.28
CA SER A 175 -7.82 -6.88 18.35
C SER A 175 -9.01 -7.22 19.25
N THR A 176 -10.02 -7.92 18.74
CA THR A 176 -11.20 -8.36 19.51
C THR A 176 -11.03 -9.73 20.16
N HIS A 177 -10.14 -10.57 19.63
CA HIS A 177 -9.82 -11.93 20.11
C HIS A 177 -8.30 -12.08 20.27
N PRO A 178 -7.66 -11.36 21.22
CA PRO A 178 -6.21 -11.34 21.36
C PRO A 178 -5.59 -12.67 21.82
N ASN A 179 -6.43 -13.60 22.31
CA ASN A 179 -6.02 -14.94 22.72
C ASN A 179 -6.50 -16.04 21.75
N GLY A 180 -6.96 -15.65 20.56
CA GLY A 180 -7.50 -16.60 19.58
C GLY A 180 -9.00 -16.83 19.71
N THR A 181 -9.65 -17.18 18.61
CA THR A 181 -11.01 -17.75 18.60
C THR A 181 -11.00 -19.26 18.86
N GLY A 182 -9.86 -19.92 18.59
CA GLY A 182 -9.70 -21.37 18.69
C GLY A 182 -10.43 -22.16 17.59
N LEU A 183 -10.87 -21.50 16.52
CA LEU A 183 -11.60 -22.12 15.42
C LEU A 183 -10.66 -22.53 14.28
N SER A 184 -10.67 -23.81 13.90
CA SER A 184 -9.83 -24.35 12.82
C SER A 184 -10.16 -23.76 11.44
N GLU A 185 -11.31 -23.11 11.27
CA GLU A 185 -11.69 -22.43 10.02
C GLU A 185 -10.95 -21.11 9.78
N GLU A 186 -10.31 -20.55 10.80
CA GLU A 186 -9.57 -19.28 10.71
C GLU A 186 -8.33 -19.44 9.84
N SER A 187 -8.15 -18.49 8.92
CA SER A 187 -7.05 -18.44 7.97
C SER A 187 -6.70 -16.99 7.67
N PHE A 188 -5.43 -16.71 7.38
CA PHE A 188 -5.06 -15.44 6.75
C PHE A 188 -5.57 -15.43 5.31
N GLN A 189 -6.73 -14.79 5.10
CA GLN A 189 -7.27 -14.57 3.77
C GLN A 189 -6.52 -13.41 3.12
N LEU A 190 -5.76 -13.68 2.05
CA LEU A 190 -5.10 -12.63 1.29
C LEU A 190 -6.13 -11.76 0.54
N ILE A 191 -5.75 -10.51 0.29
CA ILE A 191 -6.55 -9.53 -0.46
C ILE A 191 -6.05 -9.48 -1.91
N GLU A 192 -6.97 -9.40 -2.88
CA GLU A 192 -6.66 -9.34 -4.31
C GLU A 192 -5.68 -8.20 -4.63
N GLY A 193 -4.54 -8.53 -5.24
CA GLY A 193 -3.50 -7.58 -5.62
C GLY A 193 -2.73 -6.90 -4.48
N VAL A 194 -2.95 -7.27 -3.21
CA VAL A 194 -2.17 -6.75 -2.08
C VAL A 194 -0.88 -7.54 -1.92
N THR A 195 0.21 -6.82 -1.65
CA THR A 195 1.50 -7.45 -1.36
C THR A 195 1.76 -7.49 0.14
N VAL A 196 1.82 -8.68 0.71
CA VAL A 196 2.15 -8.91 2.13
C VAL A 196 3.60 -9.39 2.23
N ARG A 197 4.43 -8.65 2.96
CA ARG A 197 5.88 -8.88 3.07
C ARG A 197 6.29 -9.07 4.53
N GLY A 198 6.84 -10.23 4.86
CA GLY A 198 7.50 -10.50 6.14
C GLY A 198 9.00 -10.15 6.09
N GLY A 199 9.67 -10.28 7.23
CA GLY A 199 11.13 -10.11 7.29
C GLY A 199 11.62 -8.76 7.84
N PHE A 200 10.76 -8.00 8.53
CA PHE A 200 11.13 -6.67 9.08
C PHE A 200 11.48 -6.73 10.56
N ALA A 201 12.40 -5.89 11.02
CA ALA A 201 12.76 -5.78 12.44
C ALA A 201 11.76 -4.92 13.23
N ASN A 202 11.56 -5.23 14.52
CA ASN A 202 10.60 -4.56 15.44
C ASN A 202 10.99 -3.13 15.89
N THR A 203 12.01 -2.48 15.31
CA THR A 203 12.63 -1.29 15.93
C THR A 203 12.83 -0.08 15.00
N SER A 204 11.94 0.12 14.04
CA SER A 204 11.88 1.29 13.15
C SER A 204 13.01 1.42 12.09
N ARG A 205 12.58 1.90 10.92
CA ARG A 205 13.33 2.35 9.73
C ARG A 205 14.06 1.29 8.89
N HIS A 206 13.40 0.94 7.79
CA HIS A 206 13.98 0.61 6.47
C HIS A 206 14.99 -0.56 6.39
N GLN A 207 15.22 -1.33 7.44
CA GLN A 207 16.14 -2.45 7.37
C GLN A 207 15.41 -3.74 7.03
N ARG A 208 14.97 -3.86 5.78
CA ARG A 208 15.03 -5.17 5.14
C ARG A 208 16.47 -5.38 4.70
N GLY A 209 17.21 -6.20 5.42
CA GLY A 209 18.50 -6.66 4.92
C GLY A 209 18.24 -7.55 3.70
N TRP A 210 18.53 -7.08 2.48
CA TRP A 210 18.38 -7.90 1.26
C TRP A 210 19.39 -9.07 1.15
N ALA A 211 20.27 -9.24 2.14
CA ALA A 211 21.15 -10.40 2.20
C ALA A 211 20.36 -11.61 2.73
N ALA A 212 20.47 -12.78 2.09
CA ALA A 212 19.78 -14.01 2.51
C ALA A 212 20.03 -14.41 3.98
N HIS A 213 21.12 -13.93 4.60
CA HIS A 213 21.41 -14.10 6.02
C HIS A 213 20.49 -13.27 6.93
N GLU A 214 20.04 -12.10 6.47
CA GLU A 214 19.19 -11.18 7.24
C GLU A 214 17.69 -11.56 7.16
N LEU A 215 17.30 -12.41 6.20
CA LEU A 215 15.95 -12.98 6.15
C LEU A 215 15.70 -14.04 7.24
N LEU A 216 16.76 -14.62 7.81
CA LEU A 216 16.67 -15.59 8.91
C LEU A 216 16.75 -14.95 10.30
N ILE A 217 17.19 -13.70 10.41
CA ILE A 217 17.25 -13.00 11.71
C ILE A 217 15.93 -12.34 12.08
N HIS A 218 15.09 -12.03 11.09
CA HIS A 218 13.78 -11.39 11.25
C HIS A 218 12.66 -12.29 10.72
N GLU A 219 12.70 -13.57 11.11
CA GLU A 219 11.73 -14.55 10.60
C GLU A 219 10.30 -14.14 10.97
N THR A 220 9.45 -14.05 9.96
CA THR A 220 8.00 -13.88 10.14
C THR A 220 7.32 -15.21 9.87
N ILE A 221 6.62 -15.74 10.87
CA ILE A 221 5.98 -17.05 10.84
C ILE A 221 4.46 -16.86 10.84
N LEU A 222 3.79 -17.44 9.85
CA LEU A 222 2.34 -17.63 9.87
C LEU A 222 2.07 -19.04 10.41
N SER A 223 1.41 -19.12 11.57
CA SER A 223 1.19 -20.38 12.27
C SER A 223 -0.30 -20.69 12.38
N GLY A 224 -0.70 -21.87 11.93
CA GLY A 224 -2.04 -22.43 12.19
C GLY A 224 -2.14 -23.19 13.53
N ASP A 225 -1.08 -23.20 14.34
CA ASP A 225 -1.08 -23.79 15.69
C ASP A 225 -1.83 -22.88 16.67
N ILE A 226 -3.16 -22.85 16.55
CA ILE A 226 -4.05 -21.87 17.18
C ILE A 226 -4.53 -22.29 18.58
N ASN A 227 -4.26 -23.52 19.01
CA ASN A 227 -4.79 -24.10 20.26
C ASN A 227 -3.69 -24.84 21.05
N ASP A 228 -3.68 -26.18 21.08
CA ASP A 228 -2.64 -26.97 21.78
C ASP A 228 -1.47 -27.29 20.82
N PRO A 229 -0.26 -26.79 21.08
CA PRO A 229 0.91 -27.06 20.22
C PRO A 229 1.34 -28.53 20.14
N ASN A 230 0.71 -29.41 20.93
CA ASN A 230 0.93 -30.85 20.88
C ASN A 230 -0.20 -31.62 20.17
N ASP A 231 -1.29 -30.95 19.77
CA ASP A 231 -2.45 -31.57 19.14
C ASP A 231 -2.72 -30.95 17.76
N PRO A 232 -2.19 -31.51 16.67
CA PRO A 232 -2.37 -30.91 15.35
C PRO A 232 -3.83 -30.92 14.85
N TYR A 233 -4.74 -31.66 15.49
CA TYR A 233 -6.16 -31.73 15.08
C TYR A 233 -6.96 -30.48 15.45
N ASP A 234 -6.41 -29.60 16.29
CA ASP A 234 -7.04 -28.33 16.66
C ASP A 234 -6.43 -27.11 15.94
N ASN A 235 -5.49 -27.37 15.03
CA ASN A 235 -4.88 -26.37 14.18
C ASN A 235 -5.85 -25.84 13.11
N SER A 236 -5.51 -24.71 12.48
CA SER A 236 -6.18 -24.22 11.29
C SER A 236 -6.17 -25.26 10.16
N TYR A 237 -7.29 -25.40 9.45
CA TYR A 237 -7.37 -26.22 8.25
C TYR A 237 -6.42 -25.69 7.17
N HIS A 238 -6.41 -24.38 6.97
CA HIS A 238 -5.49 -23.66 6.10
C HIS A 238 -4.89 -22.50 6.87
N VAL A 239 -3.57 -22.34 6.85
CA VAL A 239 -2.94 -21.16 7.46
C VAL A 239 -3.21 -19.92 6.60
N VAL A 240 -3.10 -20.06 5.28
CA VAL A 240 -3.30 -18.98 4.31
C VAL A 240 -4.30 -19.42 3.25
N LYS A 241 -5.21 -18.52 2.89
CA LYS A 241 -6.07 -18.65 1.70
C LYS A 241 -5.64 -17.61 0.67
N SER A 242 -5.35 -18.07 -0.54
CA SER A 242 -4.85 -17.20 -1.62
C SER A 242 -5.93 -16.26 -2.18
N ALA A 243 -5.49 -15.24 -2.89
CA ALA A 243 -6.33 -14.33 -3.68
C ALA A 243 -5.62 -13.95 -4.98
N ASP A 244 -6.39 -13.61 -6.00
CA ASP A 244 -5.85 -13.27 -7.32
C ASP A 244 -4.88 -12.06 -7.23
N GLY A 245 -3.72 -12.16 -7.88
CA GLY A 245 -2.72 -11.09 -7.86
C GLY A 245 -2.09 -10.78 -6.51
N ALA A 246 -2.50 -11.43 -5.41
CA ALA A 246 -1.89 -11.23 -4.11
C ALA A 246 -0.46 -11.77 -4.10
N VAL A 247 0.45 -11.07 -3.42
CA VAL A 247 1.84 -11.48 -3.28
C VAL A 247 2.12 -11.74 -1.81
N LEU A 248 2.57 -12.95 -1.47
CA LEU A 248 3.04 -13.29 -0.13
C LEU A 248 4.53 -13.60 -0.20
N GLU A 249 5.35 -12.78 0.47
CA GLU A 249 6.80 -12.88 0.40
C GLU A 249 7.45 -12.92 1.79
N CYS A 250 8.46 -13.78 1.93
CA CYS A 250 9.31 -13.87 3.13
C CYS A 250 8.59 -14.30 4.42
N PHE A 251 7.72 -15.29 4.30
CA PHE A 251 7.09 -15.97 5.43
C PHE A 251 7.53 -17.43 5.51
N THR A 252 7.69 -17.92 6.74
CA THR A 252 7.59 -19.34 7.04
C THR A 252 6.14 -19.66 7.37
N ILE A 253 5.54 -20.63 6.69
CA ILE A 253 4.14 -21.04 6.91
C ILE A 253 4.14 -22.43 7.55
N THR A 254 3.49 -22.57 8.70
CA THR A 254 3.50 -23.81 9.48
C THR A 254 2.19 -24.05 10.22
N GLY A 255 1.99 -25.28 10.69
CA GLY A 255 0.91 -25.59 11.61
C GLY A 255 -0.48 -25.63 10.98
N GLY A 256 -0.64 -25.80 9.67
CA GLY A 256 -1.95 -26.12 9.08
C GLY A 256 -2.17 -27.62 8.94
N TYR A 257 -3.41 -28.10 9.14
CA TYR A 257 -3.67 -29.55 9.26
C TYR A 257 -4.67 -30.15 8.25
N ALA A 258 -5.41 -29.35 7.48
CA ALA A 258 -6.27 -29.77 6.36
C ALA A 258 -7.02 -31.10 6.55
N ASP A 259 -7.61 -31.32 7.72
CA ASP A 259 -8.37 -32.51 8.08
C ASP A 259 -9.89 -32.25 8.13
N GLY A 260 -10.32 -31.08 7.67
CA GLY A 260 -11.72 -30.73 7.49
C GLY A 260 -12.40 -31.48 6.34
N SER A 261 -13.59 -31.03 5.96
CA SER A 261 -14.39 -31.66 4.90
C SER A 261 -14.33 -30.89 3.58
N GLY A 262 -14.44 -31.58 2.45
CA GLY A 262 -14.55 -30.92 1.14
C GLY A 262 -13.28 -30.19 0.73
N ALA A 263 -13.34 -28.86 0.63
CA ALA A 263 -12.18 -28.02 0.32
C ALA A 263 -11.12 -28.12 1.43
N ASP A 264 -11.57 -28.14 2.68
CA ASP A 264 -10.74 -28.10 3.89
C ASP A 264 -9.92 -29.37 4.12
N SER A 265 -10.10 -30.41 3.29
CA SER A 265 -9.28 -31.62 3.32
C SER A 265 -8.01 -31.52 2.45
N ASN A 266 -7.65 -30.33 1.95
CA ASN A 266 -6.55 -30.13 1.00
C ASN A 266 -5.71 -28.89 1.36
N GLY A 267 -4.39 -28.97 1.35
CA GLY A 267 -3.52 -27.78 1.45
C GLY A 267 -3.48 -27.14 2.84
N GLY A 268 -2.79 -27.76 3.81
CA GLY A 268 -2.68 -27.22 5.17
C GLY A 268 -1.97 -25.88 5.26
N GLY A 269 -0.89 -25.70 4.51
CA GLY A 269 -0.17 -24.42 4.50
C GLY A 269 -0.91 -23.32 3.75
N ILE A 270 -1.24 -23.58 2.47
CA ILE A 270 -1.90 -22.63 1.57
C ILE A 270 -3.00 -23.37 0.81
N TYR A 271 -4.14 -22.70 0.63
CA TYR A 271 -5.25 -23.12 -0.22
C TYR A 271 -5.53 -22.13 -1.37
#